data_AF-A0A430BAN1-F1
#
_entry.id   AF-A0A430BAN1-F1
#
_cell.length_a   1.000
_cell.length_b   1.000
_cell.length_c   1.000
_cell.angle_alpha   90.00
_cell.angle_beta   90.00
_cell.angle_gamma   90.00
#
_symmetry.space_group_name_H-M   'P 1'
#
loop_
_entity.id
_entity.type
_entity.pdbx_description
1 polymer ?
#
loop_
_entity_poly.entity_id
_entity_poly.type
_entity_poly.pdbx_seq_one_letter_code
_entity_poly.pdbx_strand_id
1 'polypeptide(L)'
;MLGAEWPFLRAASATTLLRLQAAAVEELRRHEVVRTGNAPLGDYAEHLFAKAFGWELTVNSATGYDAQDNQGTRYQIKARRLRNNRAGERQLGVLRGLPDKAFDYLAAVLFSSDFAVRRAAIIPHAAVVSRAMHIKHVNGWRFLLEDAVWLIEGVQDVTDAIQSAAANLNLSKGA
;
A
#
# COMPACT_ATOMS: atom_id res chain seq x y z
N MET A 1 -5.33 -0.24 21.14
CA MET A 1 -4.03 0.47 21.31
C MET A 1 -2.95 -0.57 21.53
N LEU A 2 -1.96 -0.67 20.64
CA LEU A 2 -0.91 -1.71 20.69
C LEU A 2 -0.15 -1.78 22.04
N GLY A 3 -0.03 -0.66 22.75
CA GLY A 3 0.62 -0.63 24.07
C GLY A 3 -0.13 -1.34 25.21
N ALA A 4 -1.39 -1.75 25.01
CA ALA A 4 -2.13 -2.59 25.95
C ALA A 4 -1.87 -4.09 25.70
N GLU A 5 -1.73 -4.46 24.42
CA GLU A 5 -1.42 -5.83 23.99
C GLU A 5 0.03 -6.21 24.29
N TRP A 6 0.95 -5.24 24.16
CA TRP A 6 2.37 -5.43 24.44
C TRP A 6 2.89 -4.39 25.46
N PRO A 7 2.63 -4.59 26.76
CA PRO A 7 3.00 -3.64 27.81
C PRO A 7 4.51 -3.31 27.84
N PHE A 8 5.36 -4.27 27.46
CA PHE A 8 6.81 -4.11 27.44
C PHE A 8 7.28 -2.97 26.53
N LEU A 9 6.50 -2.59 25.52
CA LEU A 9 6.86 -1.52 24.58
C LEU A 9 7.02 -0.15 25.26
N ARG A 10 6.33 0.09 26.39
CA ARG A 10 6.44 1.36 27.14
C ARG A 10 7.71 1.45 27.98
N ALA A 11 8.24 0.31 28.41
CA ALA A 11 9.43 0.23 29.25
C ALA A 11 10.71 -0.05 28.43
N ALA A 12 10.57 -0.47 27.17
CA ALA A 12 11.69 -0.80 26.30
C ALA A 12 12.52 0.44 25.91
N SER A 13 13.83 0.25 25.81
CA SER A 13 14.73 1.28 25.29
C SER A 13 14.49 1.54 23.80
N ALA A 14 14.89 2.71 23.31
CA ALA A 14 14.84 3.03 21.88
C ALA A 14 15.59 1.99 21.02
N THR A 15 16.76 1.53 21.48
CA THR A 15 17.54 0.48 20.79
C THR A 15 16.80 -0.85 20.75
N THR A 16 16.13 -1.24 21.83
CA THR A 16 15.30 -2.45 21.87
C THR A 16 14.15 -2.37 20.88
N LEU A 17 13.48 -1.21 20.81
CA LEU A 17 12.38 -0.98 19.87
C LEU A 17 12.84 -1.03 18.41
N LEU A 18 14.01 -0.46 18.10
CA LEU A 18 14.59 -0.53 16.76
C LEU A 18 14.98 -1.97 16.38
N ARG A 19 15.59 -2.73 17.29
CA ARG A 19 15.91 -4.14 17.07
C ARG A 19 14.66 -5.00 16.87
N LEU A 20 13.61 -4.76 17.67
CA LEU A 20 12.32 -5.43 17.52
C LEU A 20 11.70 -5.13 16.16
N GLN A 21 11.72 -3.87 15.71
CA GLN A 21 11.21 -3.51 14.39
C GLN A 21 11.98 -4.22 13.27
N ALA A 22 13.30 -4.26 13.34
CA ALA A 22 14.12 -4.95 12.34
C ALA A 22 13.84 -6.46 12.33
N ALA A 23 13.78 -7.09 13.50
CA ALA A 23 13.47 -8.51 13.63
C ALA A 23 12.07 -8.85 13.10
N ALA A 24 11.07 -8.03 13.40
CA ALA A 24 9.72 -8.21 12.89
C ALA A 24 9.66 -8.13 11.35
N VAL A 25 10.39 -7.18 10.74
CA VAL A 25 10.49 -7.10 9.27
C VAL A 25 11.17 -8.33 8.69
N GLU A 26 12.23 -8.84 9.32
CA GLU A 26 12.89 -10.06 8.87
C GLU A 26 11.97 -11.28 8.91
N GLU A 27 11.15 -11.44 9.96
CA GLU A 27 10.14 -12.52 10.00
C GLU A 27 9.07 -12.33 8.92
N LEU A 28 8.62 -11.09 8.65
CA LEU A 28 7.68 -10.82 7.56
C LEU A 28 8.27 -11.18 6.18
N ARG A 29 9.58 -11.01 5.99
CA ARG A 29 10.28 -11.44 4.77
C ARG A 29 10.31 -12.96 4.63
N ARG A 30 10.61 -13.67 5.72
CA ARG A 30 10.59 -15.14 5.73
C ARG A 30 9.20 -15.71 5.45
N HIS A 31 8.15 -14.98 5.86
CA HIS A 31 6.76 -15.29 5.54
C HIS A 31 6.32 -14.79 4.15
N GLU A 32 7.23 -14.26 3.34
CA GLU A 32 6.98 -13.77 1.97
C GLU A 32 5.92 -12.65 1.90
N VAL A 33 5.66 -11.97 3.01
CA VAL A 33 4.70 -10.84 3.12
C VAL A 33 5.33 -9.55 2.62
N VAL A 34 6.64 -9.38 2.82
CA VAL A 34 7.40 -8.22 2.35
C VAL A 34 8.67 -8.66 1.64
N ARG A 35 9.15 -7.85 0.68
CA ARG A 35 10.29 -8.19 -0.20
C ARG A 35 11.59 -7.55 0.27
N THR A 36 11.50 -6.40 0.94
CA THR A 36 12.63 -5.57 1.37
C THR A 36 12.76 -5.51 2.88
N GLY A 37 13.93 -5.08 3.38
CA GLY A 37 14.17 -4.83 4.81
C GLY A 37 13.69 -3.45 5.29
N ASN A 38 12.98 -2.70 4.44
CA ASN A 38 12.53 -1.34 4.74
C ASN A 38 11.20 -1.35 5.49
N ALA A 39 10.59 -0.16 5.66
CA ALA A 39 9.25 -0.05 6.22
C ALA A 39 8.25 -0.88 5.38
N PRO A 40 7.48 -1.79 6.00
CA PRO A 40 6.78 -2.88 5.30
C PRO A 40 5.56 -2.43 4.48
N LEU A 41 5.15 -1.16 4.59
CA LEU A 41 3.85 -0.70 4.12
C LEU A 41 3.65 -0.86 2.60
N GLY A 42 4.69 -0.57 1.81
CA GLY A 42 4.64 -0.69 0.35
C GLY A 42 4.54 -2.15 -0.06
N ASP A 43 5.55 -2.93 0.33
CA ASP A 43 5.63 -4.36 0.03
C ASP A 43 4.40 -5.14 0.53
N TYR A 44 3.86 -4.80 1.70
CA TYR A 44 2.65 -5.42 2.20
C TYR A 44 1.45 -5.13 1.31
N ALA A 45 1.29 -3.88 0.84
CA ALA A 45 0.22 -3.55 -0.09
C ALA A 45 0.39 -4.29 -1.42
N GLU A 46 1.61 -4.33 -1.97
CA GLU A 46 1.92 -5.10 -3.18
C GLU A 46 1.54 -6.57 -3.03
N HIS A 47 1.93 -7.19 -1.90
CA HIS A 47 1.58 -8.57 -1.59
C HIS A 47 0.06 -8.78 -1.52
N LEU A 48 -0.69 -7.90 -0.85
CA LEU A 48 -2.14 -8.04 -0.74
C LEU A 48 -2.84 -7.94 -2.10
N PHE A 49 -2.44 -6.98 -2.94
CA PHE A 49 -3.01 -6.85 -4.29
C PHE A 49 -2.64 -8.04 -5.18
N ALA A 50 -1.38 -8.48 -5.18
CA ALA A 50 -0.95 -9.67 -5.91
C ALA A 50 -1.72 -10.91 -5.47
N LYS A 51 -1.88 -11.13 -4.15
CA LYS A 51 -2.64 -12.26 -3.60
C LYS A 51 -4.14 -12.19 -3.91
N ALA A 52 -4.74 -11.00 -3.87
CA ALA A 52 -6.16 -10.83 -4.13
C ALA A 52 -6.53 -11.05 -5.59
N PHE A 53 -5.66 -10.66 -6.53
CA PHE A 53 -5.98 -10.60 -7.95
C PHE A 53 -5.12 -11.52 -8.84
N GLY A 54 -4.17 -12.25 -8.26
CA GLY A 54 -3.23 -13.08 -9.02
C GLY A 54 -2.27 -12.25 -9.89
N TRP A 55 -1.97 -11.01 -9.50
CA TRP A 55 -1.06 -10.16 -10.26
C TRP A 55 0.39 -10.59 -10.06
N GLU A 56 1.18 -10.41 -11.12
CA GLU A 56 2.62 -10.60 -11.10
C GLU A 56 3.30 -9.28 -10.68
N LEU A 57 4.10 -9.32 -9.61
CA LEU A 57 4.86 -8.16 -9.16
C LEU A 57 6.09 -7.93 -10.03
N THR A 58 6.34 -6.68 -10.43
CA THR A 58 7.58 -6.33 -11.13
C THR A 58 8.78 -6.46 -10.19
N VAL A 59 9.91 -6.85 -10.76
CA VAL A 59 11.21 -6.90 -10.06
C VAL A 59 12.02 -5.62 -10.32
N ASN A 60 11.76 -4.92 -11.42
CA ASN A 60 12.51 -3.74 -11.83
C ASN A 60 11.75 -2.45 -11.51
N SER A 61 12.22 -1.68 -10.52
CA SER A 61 11.62 -0.41 -10.13
C SER A 61 11.65 0.69 -11.20
N ALA A 62 12.39 0.49 -12.31
CA ALA A 62 12.47 1.43 -13.42
C ALA A 62 11.29 1.34 -14.40
N THR A 63 10.41 0.34 -14.29
CA THR A 63 9.29 0.13 -15.23
C THR A 63 8.15 1.13 -15.07
N GLY A 64 8.05 1.80 -13.91
CA GLY A 64 7.01 2.81 -13.63
C GLY A 64 5.64 2.24 -13.26
N TYR A 65 5.57 0.94 -12.94
CA TYR A 65 4.43 0.23 -12.37
C TYR A 65 4.93 -0.89 -11.44
N ASP A 66 4.13 -1.35 -10.50
CA ASP A 66 4.55 -2.34 -9.49
C ASP A 66 4.06 -3.76 -9.78
N ALA A 67 2.96 -3.91 -10.54
CA ALA A 67 2.38 -5.21 -10.87
C ALA A 67 1.70 -5.21 -12.24
N GLN A 68 1.46 -6.40 -12.78
CA GLN A 68 0.64 -6.60 -13.99
C GLN A 68 -0.30 -7.80 -13.86
N ASP A 69 -1.42 -7.79 -14.57
CA ASP A 69 -2.28 -8.97 -14.72
C ASP A 69 -1.91 -9.80 -15.96
N ASN A 70 -2.60 -10.93 -16.16
CA ASN A 70 -2.37 -11.84 -17.27
C ASN A 70 -2.74 -11.26 -18.66
N GLN A 71 -3.41 -10.11 -18.71
CA GLN A 71 -3.72 -9.38 -19.95
C GLN A 71 -2.68 -8.30 -20.24
N GLY A 72 -1.68 -8.14 -19.36
CA GLY A 72 -0.66 -7.10 -19.46
C GLY A 72 -1.13 -5.72 -18.97
N THR A 73 -2.27 -5.64 -18.26
CA THR A 73 -2.69 -4.39 -17.60
C THR A 73 -1.70 -4.05 -16.49
N ARG A 74 -1.20 -2.82 -16.47
CA ARG A 74 -0.15 -2.40 -15.53
C ARG A 74 -0.74 -1.62 -14.36
N TYR A 75 -0.32 -1.97 -13.15
CA TYR A 75 -0.80 -1.39 -11.90
C TYR A 75 0.37 -0.74 -11.15
N GLN A 76 0.26 0.55 -10.84
CA GLN A 76 1.07 1.16 -9.78
C GLN A 76 0.34 0.95 -8.46
N ILE A 77 1.04 0.48 -7.43
CA ILE A 77 0.50 0.22 -6.10
C ILE A 77 0.98 1.31 -5.13
N LYS A 78 0.07 1.88 -4.36
CA LYS A 78 0.40 2.89 -3.34
C LYS A 78 -0.40 2.65 -2.06
N ALA A 79 0.26 2.87 -0.93
CA ALA A 79 -0.35 2.66 0.37
C ALA A 79 -0.19 3.85 1.31
N ARG A 80 -1.16 4.02 2.20
CA ARG A 80 -1.05 4.93 3.34
C ARG A 80 -1.58 4.33 4.63
N ARG A 81 -0.87 4.62 5.71
CA ARG A 81 -1.26 4.26 7.07
C ARG A 81 -1.82 5.48 7.79
N LEU A 82 -3.12 5.46 8.05
CA LEU A 82 -3.84 6.50 8.77
C LEU A 82 -3.52 6.41 10.26
N ARG A 83 -3.14 7.54 10.86
CA ARG A 83 -2.81 7.61 12.29
C ARG A 83 -3.93 8.27 13.07
N ASN A 84 -4.34 9.47 12.63
CA ASN A 84 -5.30 10.30 13.34
C ASN A 84 -6.39 10.87 12.40
N ASN A 85 -6.50 10.35 11.17
CA ASN A 85 -7.45 10.79 10.14
C ASN A 85 -7.41 12.30 9.87
N ARG A 86 -6.24 12.93 10.01
CA ARG A 86 -6.03 14.36 9.74
C ARG A 86 -6.01 14.64 8.25
N ALA A 87 -6.36 15.87 7.88
CA ALA A 87 -6.21 16.37 6.51
C ALA A 87 -4.77 16.13 6.01
N GLY A 88 -4.63 15.54 4.82
CA GLY A 88 -3.34 15.18 4.23
C GLY A 88 -2.79 13.79 4.61
N GLU A 89 -3.34 13.08 5.61
CA GLU A 89 -2.90 11.68 5.91
C GLU A 89 -3.20 10.71 4.75
N ARG A 90 -4.16 11.06 3.90
CA ARG A 90 -4.54 10.31 2.70
C ARG A 90 -3.72 10.67 1.46
N GLN A 91 -2.77 11.61 1.57
CA GLN A 91 -1.88 11.96 0.46
C GLN A 91 -0.94 10.79 0.16
N LEU A 92 -1.02 10.15 -1.00
CA LEU A 92 -0.14 9.05 -1.39
C LEU A 92 1.32 9.50 -1.62
N GLY A 93 2.23 8.53 -1.77
CA GLY A 93 3.59 8.82 -2.25
C GLY A 93 3.56 9.52 -3.61
N VAL A 94 4.54 10.39 -3.88
CA VAL A 94 4.62 11.15 -5.12
C VAL A 94 4.62 10.20 -6.32
N LEU A 95 3.75 10.48 -7.30
CA LEU A 95 3.71 9.78 -8.58
C LEU A 95 4.63 10.50 -9.55
N ARG A 96 5.63 9.81 -10.10
CA ARG A 96 6.58 10.35 -11.08
C ARG A 96 6.13 9.97 -12.49
N GLY A 97 6.42 10.82 -13.48
CA GLY A 97 6.10 10.52 -14.88
C GLY A 97 4.62 10.26 -15.14
N LEU A 98 3.71 10.87 -14.36
CA LEU A 98 2.27 10.62 -14.50
C LEU A 98 1.75 10.86 -15.94
N PRO A 99 2.22 11.90 -16.68
CA PRO A 99 1.86 12.08 -18.09
C PRO A 99 2.36 10.96 -19.02
N ASP A 100 3.42 10.25 -18.65
CA ASP A 100 4.06 9.21 -19.47
C ASP A 100 3.25 7.91 -19.50
N LYS A 101 2.21 7.80 -18.64
CA LYS A 101 1.28 6.66 -18.59
C LYS A 101 1.98 5.30 -18.51
N ALA A 102 2.96 5.21 -17.61
CA ALA A 102 3.70 3.97 -17.32
C ALA A 102 2.83 2.87 -16.69
N PHE A 103 1.67 3.23 -16.12
CA PHE A 103 0.66 2.31 -15.59
C PHE A 103 -0.73 2.67 -16.12
N ASP A 104 -1.64 1.70 -16.09
CA ASP A 104 -3.02 1.83 -16.56
C ASP A 104 -3.98 2.10 -15.39
N TYR A 105 -3.69 1.54 -14.21
CA TYR A 105 -4.44 1.77 -12.99
C TYR A 105 -3.53 2.06 -11.78
N LEU A 106 -4.04 2.88 -10.87
CA LEU A 106 -3.48 3.05 -9.53
C LEU A 106 -4.28 2.18 -8.56
N ALA A 107 -3.67 1.10 -8.09
CA ALA A 107 -4.17 0.29 -6.99
C ALA A 107 -3.74 0.93 -5.68
N ALA A 108 -4.68 1.36 -4.85
CA ALA A 108 -4.38 2.12 -3.65
C ALA A 108 -5.12 1.61 -2.41
N VAL A 109 -4.43 1.59 -1.27
CA VAL A 109 -4.95 1.08 -0.01
C VAL A 109 -4.69 2.03 1.15
N LEU A 110 -5.71 2.23 1.98
CA LEU A 110 -5.65 2.90 3.27
C LEU A 110 -5.67 1.84 4.38
N PHE A 111 -4.67 1.89 5.25
CA PHE A 111 -4.58 1.08 6.45
C PHE A 111 -4.86 1.90 7.69
N SER A 112 -5.38 1.29 8.75
CA SER A 112 -5.36 1.84 10.11
C SER A 112 -3.96 1.77 10.71
N SER A 113 -3.79 2.39 11.88
CA SER A 113 -2.49 2.49 12.56
C SER A 113 -1.85 1.14 12.90
N ASP A 114 -2.67 0.09 13.00
CA ASP A 114 -2.33 -1.31 13.25
C ASP A 114 -2.25 -2.17 11.98
N PHE A 115 -2.23 -1.55 10.79
CA PHE A 115 -2.18 -2.24 9.48
C PHE A 115 -3.46 -3.00 9.07
N ALA A 116 -4.59 -2.85 9.78
CA ALA A 116 -5.85 -3.37 9.25
C ALA A 116 -6.30 -2.57 8.00
N VAL A 117 -6.84 -3.27 7.00
CA VAL A 117 -7.30 -2.67 5.74
C VAL A 117 -8.56 -1.86 6.02
N ARG A 118 -8.51 -0.55 5.78
CA ARG A 118 -9.63 0.38 5.98
C ARG A 118 -10.44 0.58 4.71
N ARG A 119 -9.77 0.87 3.60
CA ARG A 119 -10.37 0.98 2.26
C ARG A 119 -9.33 0.67 1.19
N ALA A 120 -9.75 0.11 0.07
CA ALA A 120 -8.90 -0.07 -1.10
C ALA A 120 -9.66 0.23 -2.39
N ALA A 121 -8.94 0.72 -3.40
CA ALA A 121 -9.51 1.04 -4.70
C ALA A 121 -8.56 0.70 -5.84
N ILE A 122 -9.12 0.34 -6.99
CA ILE A 122 -8.43 0.35 -8.29
C ILE A 122 -8.94 1.56 -9.06
N ILE A 123 -8.05 2.49 -9.38
CA ILE A 123 -8.38 3.82 -9.90
C ILE A 123 -7.83 3.95 -11.32
N PRO A 124 -8.67 4.23 -12.34
CA PRO A 124 -8.19 4.43 -13.70
C PRO A 124 -7.16 5.56 -13.78
N HIS A 125 -6.11 5.40 -14.59
CA HIS A 125 -5.08 6.44 -14.77
C HIS A 125 -5.67 7.82 -15.08
N ALA A 126 -6.70 7.89 -15.92
CA ALA A 126 -7.39 9.15 -16.24
C ALA A 126 -8.01 9.82 -15.00
N ALA A 127 -8.62 9.04 -14.11
CA ALA A 127 -9.14 9.55 -12.83
C ALA A 127 -8.00 10.07 -11.93
N VAL A 128 -6.87 9.37 -11.90
CA VAL A 128 -5.66 9.82 -11.18
C VAL A 128 -5.18 11.16 -11.72
N VAL A 129 -5.01 11.29 -13.03
CA VAL A 129 -4.56 12.53 -13.69
C VAL A 129 -5.50 13.70 -13.37
N SER A 130 -6.82 13.48 -13.44
CA SER A 130 -7.82 14.54 -13.20
C SER A 130 -7.82 15.11 -11.79
N ARG A 131 -7.33 14.35 -10.80
CA ARG A 131 -7.31 14.72 -9.38
C ARG A 131 -5.91 14.99 -8.83
N ALA A 132 -4.87 14.62 -9.58
CA ALA A 132 -3.50 14.82 -9.14
C ALA A 132 -3.05 16.26 -9.34
N MET A 133 -2.28 16.77 -8.38
CA MET A 133 -1.69 18.11 -8.43
C MET A 133 -0.19 18.00 -8.68
N HIS A 134 0.31 18.67 -9.72
CA HIS A 134 1.75 18.71 -10.00
C HIS A 134 2.51 19.54 -8.95
N ILE A 135 3.57 18.97 -8.39
CA ILE A 135 4.50 19.60 -7.46
C ILE A 135 5.82 19.83 -8.19
N LYS A 136 6.07 21.09 -8.58
CA LYS A 136 7.24 21.51 -9.38
C LYS A 136 8.57 21.10 -8.73
N HIS A 137 8.73 21.28 -7.42
CA HIS A 137 10.02 21.08 -6.74
C HIS A 137 10.53 19.64 -6.76
N VAL A 138 9.62 18.65 -6.77
CA VAL A 138 9.99 17.22 -6.80
C VAL A 138 9.72 16.58 -8.17
N ASN A 139 9.36 17.40 -9.17
CA ASN A 139 8.92 17.00 -10.50
C ASN A 139 8.00 15.76 -10.47
N GLY A 140 6.90 15.89 -9.72
CA GLY A 140 6.02 14.76 -9.47
C GLY A 140 4.62 15.20 -9.06
N TRP A 141 3.72 14.23 -8.96
CA TRP A 141 2.30 14.45 -8.84
C TRP A 141 1.80 13.96 -7.49
N ARG A 142 1.07 14.83 -6.81
CA ARG A 142 0.42 14.55 -5.54
C ARG A 142 -1.01 14.10 -5.79
N PHE A 143 -1.36 12.94 -5.24
CA PHE A 143 -2.73 12.43 -5.26
C PHE A 143 -3.21 12.18 -3.83
N LEU A 144 -4.42 12.63 -3.51
CA LEU A 144 -5.06 12.38 -2.22
C LEU A 144 -6.13 11.31 -2.39
N LEU A 145 -6.00 10.21 -1.65
CA LEU A 145 -6.96 9.10 -1.67
C LEU A 145 -8.13 9.37 -0.71
N GLU A 146 -8.93 10.38 -1.04
CA GLU A 146 -10.09 10.83 -0.27
C GLU A 146 -11.37 10.09 -0.65
N ASP A 147 -12.39 10.15 0.20
CA ASP A 147 -13.64 9.40 0.00
C ASP A 147 -14.33 9.74 -1.33
N ALA A 148 -14.16 10.98 -1.82
CA ALA A 148 -14.67 11.42 -3.12
C ALA A 148 -14.03 10.70 -4.33
N VAL A 149 -12.87 10.05 -4.15
CA VAL A 149 -12.25 9.25 -5.22
C VAL A 149 -13.12 8.05 -5.58
N TRP A 150 -13.79 7.44 -4.61
CA TRP A 150 -14.68 6.29 -4.84
C TRP A 150 -15.97 6.66 -5.58
N LEU A 151 -16.29 7.94 -5.70
CA LEU A 151 -17.45 8.42 -6.46
C LEU A 151 -17.13 8.67 -7.93
N ILE A 152 -15.87 8.53 -8.34
CA ILE A 152 -15.43 8.75 -9.72
C ILE A 152 -15.78 7.52 -10.55
N GLU A 153 -16.33 7.74 -11.75
CA GLU A 153 -16.63 6.68 -12.70
C GLU A 153 -15.39 5.84 -13.03
N GLY A 154 -15.57 4.52 -13.08
CA GLY A 154 -14.51 3.54 -13.34
C GLY A 154 -13.62 3.22 -12.14
N VAL A 155 -13.76 3.91 -11.00
CA VAL A 155 -13.09 3.51 -9.76
C VAL A 155 -13.79 2.29 -9.17
N GLN A 156 -13.02 1.25 -8.88
CA GLN A 156 -13.51 0.02 -8.28
C GLN A 156 -13.18 0.03 -6.79
N ASP A 157 -14.19 -0.14 -5.93
CA ASP A 157 -13.95 -0.42 -4.51
C ASP A 157 -13.57 -1.90 -4.38
N VAL A 158 -12.35 -2.15 -3.90
CA VAL A 158 -11.80 -3.50 -3.73
C VAL A 158 -11.48 -3.81 -2.27
N THR A 159 -12.08 -3.05 -1.34
CA THR A 159 -11.81 -3.17 0.10
C THR A 159 -11.98 -4.60 0.60
N ASP A 160 -13.07 -5.27 0.25
CA ASP A 160 -13.39 -6.62 0.72
C ASP A 160 -12.40 -7.67 0.19
N ALA A 161 -11.94 -7.52 -1.06
CA ALA A 161 -10.96 -8.42 -1.66
C ALA A 161 -9.60 -8.31 -0.94
N ILE A 162 -9.15 -7.08 -0.65
CA ILE A 162 -7.90 -6.84 0.08
C ILE A 162 -8.02 -7.29 1.55
N GLN A 163 -9.17 -7.08 2.19
CA GLN A 163 -9.44 -7.61 3.53
C GLN A 163 -9.39 -9.14 3.56
N SER A 164 -9.98 -9.80 2.57
CA SER A 164 -9.93 -11.26 2.44
C SER A 164 -8.50 -11.77 2.24
N ALA A 165 -7.71 -11.11 1.38
CA ALA A 165 -6.31 -11.44 1.19
C ALA A 165 -5.50 -11.31 2.49
N ALA A 166 -5.75 -10.26 3.28
CA ALA A 166 -5.11 -10.04 4.58
C ALA A 166 -5.52 -11.09 5.61
N ALA A 167 -6.81 -11.44 5.70
CA ALA A 167 -7.29 -12.48 6.61
C ALA A 167 -6.67 -13.84 6.30
N ASN A 168 -6.51 -14.17 5.01
CA ASN A 168 -5.91 -15.42 4.56
C ASN A 168 -4.42 -15.55 4.87
N LEU A 169 -3.71 -14.47 5.23
CA LEU A 169 -2.33 -14.58 5.75
C LEU A 169 -2.27 -15.16 7.16
N ASN A 170 -3.33 -14.95 7.94
CA ASN A 170 -3.42 -15.43 9.31
C ASN A 170 -3.86 -16.90 9.39
N LEU A 171 -4.43 -17.45 8.30
CA LEU A 171 -4.93 -18.83 8.23
C LEU A 171 -3.89 -19.82 7.68
N SER A 172 -2.90 -19.37 6.90
CA SER A 172 -1.85 -20.23 6.32
C SER A 172 -0.82 -20.77 7.32
N LYS A 173 -1.04 -20.62 8.64
CA LYS A 173 -0.22 -21.21 9.71
C LYS A 173 -0.78 -22.53 10.29
N GLY A 174 -1.74 -23.17 9.61
CA GLY A 174 -2.47 -24.34 10.11
C GLY A 174 -2.43 -25.60 9.24
N ALA A 175 -1.40 -25.80 8.40
CA ALA A 175 -1.20 -27.03 7.63
C ALA A 175 0.25 -27.50 7.72
#